data_AF-A0A840UIS4-F1
#
_entry.id   AF-A0A840UIS4-F1
#
_cell.length_a   1.000
_cell.length_b   1.000
_cell.length_c   1.000
_cell.angle_alpha   90.00
_cell.angle_beta   90.00
_cell.angle_gamma   90.00
#
_symmetry.space_group_name_H-M   'P 1'
#
loop_
_entity.id
_entity.type
_entity.pdbx_description
1 polymer ?
#
loop_
_entity_poly.entity_id
_entity_poly.type
_entity_poly.pdbx_seq_one_letter_code
_entity_poly.pdbx_strand_id
1 'polypeptide(L)'
;MQKAVIYARYSSEKQNEQSIEGQLHECQEFAKTRDIVIVKTYIDRALSAKTDDRPQFREMIKDSVTGVFDSIIVYKGDRFARNRIVLYISTDCAKTA
;
A
#
# COMPACT_ATOMS: atom_id res chain seq x y z
N MET A 1 10.62 17.25 4.87
CA MET A 1 9.73 16.76 3.80
C MET A 1 9.64 15.25 3.95
N GLN A 2 8.47 14.72 4.31
CA GLN A 2 8.31 13.31 4.63
C GLN A 2 8.33 12.47 3.36
N LYS A 3 9.13 11.40 3.32
CA LYS A 3 9.24 10.51 2.17
C LYS A 3 8.48 9.22 2.44
N ALA A 4 7.63 8.82 1.50
CA ALA A 4 6.89 7.59 1.61
C ALA A 4 6.97 6.76 0.33
N VAL A 5 6.62 5.48 0.47
CA VAL A 5 6.38 4.59 -0.65
C VAL A 5 4.95 4.08 -0.62
N ILE A 6 4.41 3.71 -1.77
CA ILE A 6 3.08 3.11 -1.86
C ILE A 6 3.23 1.61 -2.08
N TYR A 7 2.46 0.80 -1.36
CA TYR A 7 2.31 -0.63 -1.65
C TYR A 7 0.87 -0.95 -2.04
N ALA A 8 0.68 -1.45 -3.26
CA ALA A 8 -0.62 -1.83 -3.80
C ALA A 8 -0.62 -3.32 -4.17
N ARG A 9 -1.75 -3.99 -3.92
CA ARG A 9 -1.89 -5.42 -4.23
C ARG A 9 -3.27 -5.73 -4.79
N TYR A 10 -3.30 -6.54 -5.84
CA TYR A 10 -4.52 -7.08 -6.42
C TYR A 10 -4.63 -8.57 -6.09
N SER A 11 -5.77 -9.01 -5.54
CA SER A 11 -6.08 -10.43 -5.37
C SER A 11 -7.22 -10.83 -6.29
N SER A 12 -7.05 -11.91 -7.04
CA SER A 12 -8.06 -12.42 -7.97
C SER A 12 -9.30 -13.02 -7.29
N GLU A 13 -9.32 -13.15 -5.96
CA GLU A 13 -10.28 -13.99 -5.25
C GLU A 13 -11.61 -13.32 -4.85
N LYS A 14 -11.75 -11.98 -4.90
CA LYS A 14 -12.99 -11.34 -4.41
C LYS A 14 -13.48 -10.23 -5.32
N GLN A 15 -14.74 -10.38 -5.72
CA GLN A 15 -15.52 -9.51 -6.63
C GLN A 15 -15.75 -8.06 -6.13
N ASN A 16 -14.99 -7.57 -5.14
CA ASN A 16 -15.04 -6.19 -4.65
C ASN A 16 -13.67 -5.73 -4.16
N GLU A 17 -12.69 -5.73 -5.07
CA GLU A 17 -11.37 -5.15 -4.83
C GLU A 17 -11.15 -3.96 -5.75
N GLN A 18 -10.85 -2.81 -5.15
CA GLN A 18 -10.43 -1.62 -5.88
C GLN A 18 -9.22 -1.98 -6.74
N SER A 19 -9.25 -1.59 -8.02
CA SER A 19 -8.14 -1.83 -8.94
C SER A 19 -6.85 -1.28 -8.38
N ILE A 20 -5.70 -1.79 -8.84
CA ILE A 20 -4.39 -1.22 -8.47
C ILE A 20 -4.41 0.28 -8.70
N GLU A 21 -4.91 0.71 -9.85
CA GLU A 21 -4.97 2.09 -10.28
C GLU A 21 -5.81 2.94 -9.31
N GLY A 22 -6.95 2.41 -8.84
CA GLY A 22 -7.76 3.04 -7.81
C GLY A 22 -7.06 3.10 -6.45
N GLN A 23 -6.31 2.07 -6.06
CA GLN A 23 -5.52 2.08 -4.81
C GLN A 23 -4.43 3.16 -4.87
N LEU A 24 -3.73 3.24 -6.01
CA LEU A 24 -2.68 4.23 -6.22
C LEU A 24 -3.22 5.65 -6.19
N HIS A 25 -4.37 5.90 -6.84
CA HIS A 25 -5.00 7.21 -6.85
C HIS A 25 -5.31 7.71 -5.43
N GLU A 26 -5.97 6.88 -4.61
CA GLU A 26 -6.29 7.22 -3.22
C GLU A 26 -5.03 7.47 -2.39
N CYS A 27 -4.01 6.63 -2.55
CA CYS A 27 -2.74 6.79 -1.84
C CYS A 27 -1.99 8.08 -2.25
N GLN A 28 -2.07 8.45 -3.53
CA GLN A 28 -1.47 9.67 -4.06
C GLN A 28 -2.19 10.93 -3.57
N GLU A 29 -3.53 10.95 -3.59
CA GLU A 29 -4.31 12.06 -3.06
C GLU A 29 -4.08 12.22 -1.55
N PHE A 30 -4.01 11.10 -0.82
CA PHE A 30 -3.64 11.11 0.59
C PHE A 30 -2.25 11.71 0.84
N ALA A 31 -1.25 11.35 0.03
CA ALA A 31 0.10 11.87 0.16
C ALA A 31 0.17 13.37 -0.17
N LYS A 32 -0.53 13.79 -1.24
CA LYS A 32 -0.61 15.17 -1.70
C LYS A 32 -1.25 16.09 -0.67
N THR A 33 -2.32 15.65 0.00
CA THR A 33 -2.98 16.43 1.06
C THR A 33 -2.15 16.60 2.33
N ARG A 34 -1.03 15.88 2.47
CA ARG A 34 -0.14 15.88 3.65
C ARG A 34 1.30 16.29 3.33
N ASP A 35 1.55 16.81 2.13
CA ASP A 35 2.90 17.18 1.66
C ASP A 35 3.93 16.02 1.80
N ILE A 36 3.46 14.79 1.60
CA ILE A 36 4.28 13.59 1.59
C ILE A 36 4.77 13.34 0.17
N VAL A 37 6.09 13.16 0.01
CA VAL A 37 6.70 12.84 -1.27
C VAL A 37 6.75 11.34 -1.47
N ILE A 38 6.06 10.86 -2.51
CA ILE A 38 6.13 9.46 -2.92
C ILE A 38 7.42 9.23 -3.71
N VAL A 39 8.31 8.39 -3.19
CA VAL A 39 9.61 8.12 -3.83
C VAL A 39 9.59 6.87 -4.71
N LYS A 40 8.71 5.90 -4.41
CA LYS A 40 8.56 4.65 -5.16
C LYS A 40 7.21 4.01 -4.88
N THR A 41 6.74 3.21 -5.84
CA THR A 41 5.50 2.45 -5.74
C THR A 41 5.79 0.98 -6.02
N TYR A 42 5.30 0.10 -5.15
CA TYR A 42 5.46 -1.35 -5.21
C TYR A 42 4.12 -2.01 -5.48
N ILE A 43 4.04 -2.89 -6.47
CA ILE A 43 2.78 -3.44 -6.96
C ILE A 43 2.86 -4.95 -7.10
N ASP A 44 2.12 -5.69 -6.28
CA ASP A 44 1.95 -7.14 -6.46
C ASP A 44 0.60 -7.45 -7.12
N ARG A 45 0.62 -7.95 -8.36
CA ARG A 45 -0.57 -8.44 -9.07
C ARG A 45 -0.66 -9.95 -8.87
N ALA A 46 -1.53 -10.42 -7.96
CA ALA A 46 -1.72 -11.86 -7.78
C ALA A 46 -2.54 -12.42 -8.95
N LEU A 47 -1.88 -13.24 -9.79
CA LEU A 47 -2.50 -13.94 -10.92
C LEU A 47 -3.24 -15.22 -10.50
N SER A 48 -2.90 -15.82 -9.36
CA SER A 48 -3.55 -17.03 -8.87
C SER A 48 -3.59 -17.10 -7.35
N ALA A 49 -4.71 -17.57 -6.81
CA ALA A 49 -4.93 -17.86 -5.39
C ALA A 49 -3.95 -18.87 -4.77
N LYS A 50 -3.22 -19.63 -5.60
CA LYS A 50 -2.36 -20.74 -5.15
C LYS A 50 -0.98 -20.29 -4.67
N THR A 51 -0.55 -19.09 -5.04
CA THR A 51 0.79 -18.61 -4.71
C THR A 51 0.72 -17.17 -4.25
N ASP A 52 0.85 -16.97 -2.93
CA ASP A 52 1.02 -15.66 -2.31
C ASP A 52 2.45 -15.14 -2.54
N ASP A 53 2.86 -15.07 -3.82
CA ASP A 53 4.15 -14.53 -4.17
C ASP A 53 4.07 -13.00 -4.17
N ARG A 54 4.85 -12.38 -3.27
CA ARG A 54 4.87 -10.93 -3.04
C ARG A 54 6.27 -10.36 -3.31
N PRO A 55 6.79 -10.46 -4.55
CA PRO A 55 8.13 -10.01 -4.87
C PRO A 55 8.34 -8.52 -4.58
N GLN A 56 7.35 -7.68 -4.89
CA GLN A 56 7.45 -6.23 -4.68
C GLN A 56 7.39 -5.88 -3.20
N PHE A 57 6.62 -6.62 -2.40
CA PHE A 57 6.68 -6.50 -0.94
C PHE A 57 8.08 -6.82 -0.41
N ARG A 58 8.70 -7.90 -0.87
CA ARG A 58 10.06 -8.28 -0.42
C ARG A 58 11.10 -7.23 -0.82
N GLU A 59 10.99 -6.67 -2.03
CA GLU A 59 11.84 -5.59 -2.50
C GLU A 59 11.68 -4.34 -1.62
N MET A 60 10.45 -3.93 -1.33
CA MET A 60 10.15 -2.81 -0.43
C MET A 60 10.77 -2.98 0.96
N ILE A 61 10.71 -4.18 1.55
CA ILE A 61 11.34 -4.45 2.85
C ILE A 61 12.87 -4.31 2.76
N LYS A 62 13.51 -4.81 1.69
CA LYS A 62 14.95 -4.61 1.48
C LYS A 62 15.29 -3.13 1.35
N ASP A 63 14.52 -2.38 0.55
CA ASP A 63 14.72 -0.96 0.34
C ASP A 63 14.48 -0.15 1.62
N SER A 64 13.61 -0.62 2.53
CA SER A 64 13.37 0.03 3.83
C SER A 64 14.63 0.12 4.70
N VAL A 65 15.55 -0.84 4.56
CA VAL A 65 16.82 -0.87 5.31
C VAL A 65 17.78 0.20 4.83
N THR A 66 17.62 0.69 3.60
CA THR A 66 18.51 1.69 3.01
C THR A 66 18.15 3.12 3.43
N GLY A 67 16.99 3.33 4.08
CA GLY A 67 16.56 4.63 4.61
C GLY A 67 16.11 5.64 3.55
N VAL A 68 15.72 5.18 2.35
CA VAL A 68 15.26 6.08 1.26
C VAL A 68 13.87 6.69 1.53
N PHE A 69 13.10 6.10 2.43
CA PHE A 69 11.76 6.52 2.82
C PHE A 69 11.51 6.21 4.30
N ASP A 70 10.60 6.97 4.90
CA ASP A 70 10.27 6.90 6.32
C ASP A 70 8.92 6.20 6.57
N SER A 71 8.04 6.19 5.56
CA SER A 71 6.66 5.73 5.70
C SER A 71 6.21 4.86 4.52
N ILE A 72 5.24 3.97 4.78
CA ILE A 72 4.59 3.15 3.75
C ILE A 72 3.10 3.48 3.75
N ILE A 73 2.55 3.77 2.57
CA ILE A 73 1.14 4.06 2.37
C ILE A 73 0.49 2.86 1.68
N VAL A 74 -0.64 2.40 2.24
CA VAL A 74 -1.42 1.29 1.70
C VAL A 74 -2.90 1.66 1.70
N TYR A 75 -3.64 1.16 0.72
CA TYR A 75 -5.08 1.44 0.61
C TYR A 75 -5.89 0.80 1.75
N LYS A 76 -5.55 -0.44 2.15
CA LYS A 76 -6.17 -1.13 3.30
C LYS A 76 -5.17 -1.98 4.06
N GLY A 77 -5.30 -2.05 5.38
CA GLY A 77 -4.39 -2.79 6.26
C GLY A 77 -4.35 -4.31 6.02
N ASP A 78 -5.46 -4.90 5.56
CA ASP A 78 -5.55 -6.31 5.16
C ASP A 78 -4.64 -6.65 3.96
N ARG A 79 -4.19 -5.64 3.20
CA ARG A 79 -3.26 -5.77 2.08
C ARG A 79 -1.79 -5.77 2.51
N PHE A 80 -1.48 -5.32 3.73
CA PHE A 80 -0.11 -5.23 4.22
C PHE A 80 0.26 -6.40 5.14
N ALA A 81 -0.47 -6.58 6.25
CA ALA A 81 -0.30 -7.67 7.21
C ALA A 81 -1.56 -7.83 8.09
N ARG A 82 -2.00 -9.06 8.37
CA ARG A 82 -3.12 -9.31 9.31
C ARG A 82 -2.74 -9.17 10.80
N ASN A 83 -1.47 -8.95 11.13
CA ASN A 83 -1.02 -8.87 12.51
C ASN A 83 0.23 -7.99 12.66
N ARG A 84 0.15 -7.01 13.57
CA ARG A 84 1.14 -6.01 14.03
C ARG A 84 1.24 -4.67 13.30
N ILE A 85 1.37 -3.67 14.17
CA ILE A 85 1.34 -2.22 13.98
C ILE A 85 2.29 -1.80 12.86
N VAL A 86 1.68 -1.45 11.72
CA VAL A 86 2.21 -0.50 10.75
C VAL A 86 1.82 0.88 11.28
N LEU A 87 2.61 1.91 11.02
CA LEU A 87 2.23 3.30 11.33
C LEU A 87 0.86 3.57 10.68
N TYR A 88 -0.20 3.46 11.48
CA TYR A 88 -1.58 3.55 11.07
C TYR A 88 -1.86 5.03 10.91
N ILE A 89 -1.71 5.57 9.70
CA ILE A 89 -2.44 6.79 9.42
C ILE A 89 -3.87 6.35 9.13
N SER A 90 -4.62 6.16 10.21
CA SER A 90 -6.07 6.13 10.11
C SER A 90 -6.48 7.42 9.44
N THR A 91 -7.13 7.30 8.30
CA THR A 91 -8.38 8.01 8.16
C THR A 91 -9.38 6.95 7.82
N ASP A 92 -10.13 6.52 8.82
CA ASP A 92 -11.47 6.01 8.61
C ASP A 92 -12.16 6.96 7.63
N CYS A 93 -12.23 6.55 6.37
CA CYS A 93 -13.20 7.07 5.42
C CYS A 93 -14.14 5.91 5.09
N ALA A 94 -14.69 5.29 6.13
CA ALA A 94 -15.96 4.62 6.01
C ALA A 94 -17.03 5.72 5.94
N LYS A 95 -17.37 6.14 4.72
CA LYS A 95 -18.69 6.73 4.48
C LYS A 95 -19.73 5.68 4.87
N THR A 96 -20.53 5.91 5.91
CA THR A 96 -21.97 5.58 5.95
C THR A 96 -22.65 6.39 7.08
N ALA A 97 -23.75 7.05 6.71
CA ALA A 97 -24.65 7.95 7.45
C ALA A 97 -24.20 9.42 7.55
#